data_AF-A0A833ZMV4-F1
#
_entry.id   AF-A0A833ZMV4-F1
#
_cell.length_a   1.000
_cell.length_b   1.000
_cell.length_c   1.000
_cell.angle_alpha   90.00
_cell.angle_beta   90.00
_cell.angle_gamma   90.00
#
_symmetry.space_group_name_H-M   'P 1'
#
loop_
_entity.id
_entity.type
_entity.pdbx_description
1 polymer ?
#
loop_
_entity_poly.entity_id
_entity_poly.type
_entity_poly.pdbx_seq_one_letter_code
_entity_poly.pdbx_strand_id
1 'polypeptide(L)'
;MTISTSTSLWNYQLVDKVAYFSYPFTFEASFLHEDESAEALPEWPVLYCEVLSLDFWQRYCVEGYGAAVLPATPGSHTLTVSTWRPVELGTVAELRRFFLGGSLELEDLSYVRIPGTFKGERLSRFGLRTETTGSVTFRLHCLQQSRAFMESSSLRRRMRSVLDRLEGFSQQSSVHNVLEAFRRARRRMQEARGSLPQDLVSPSGTVVS
;
A
#
# COMPACT_ATOMS: atom_id res chain seq x y z
N MET A 1 -11.51 -3.93 17.91
CA MET A 1 -10.56 -4.16 16.78
C MET A 1 -9.44 -5.09 17.23
N THR A 2 -9.55 -6.37 16.91
CA THR A 2 -8.52 -7.37 17.23
C THR A 2 -7.87 -7.84 15.93
N ILE A 3 -6.61 -7.45 15.71
CA ILE A 3 -5.76 -8.07 14.69
C ILE A 3 -4.95 -9.14 15.42
N SER A 4 -5.29 -10.42 15.20
CA SER A 4 -4.42 -11.52 15.60
C SER A 4 -3.47 -11.83 14.45
N THR A 5 -2.18 -11.70 14.72
CA THR A 5 -1.11 -12.14 13.83
C THR A 5 -0.54 -13.44 14.37
N SER A 6 -0.53 -14.48 13.53
CA SER A 6 0.14 -15.75 13.82
C SER A 6 1.20 -15.97 12.77
N THR A 7 2.47 -15.94 13.20
CA THR A 7 3.60 -16.33 12.35
C THR A 7 4.00 -17.74 12.76
N SER A 8 3.82 -18.71 11.88
CA SER A 8 4.07 -20.12 12.21
C SER A 8 5.56 -20.50 12.27
N LEU A 9 6.49 -19.53 12.14
CA LEU A 9 7.93 -19.76 12.34
C LEU A 9 8.24 -20.31 13.74
N TRP A 10 7.44 -19.94 14.74
CA TRP A 10 7.62 -20.36 16.14
C TRP A 10 7.08 -21.76 16.45
N ASN A 11 6.18 -22.27 15.62
CA ASN A 11 5.56 -23.59 15.81
C ASN A 11 6.37 -24.73 15.21
N TYR A 12 7.30 -24.42 14.30
CA TYR A 12 8.34 -25.35 13.90
C TYR A 12 9.46 -25.25 14.91
N GLN A 13 9.78 -26.37 15.58
CA GLN A 13 11.03 -26.52 16.35
C GLN A 13 12.21 -26.45 15.38
N LEU A 14 12.52 -25.26 14.89
CA LEU A 14 13.80 -24.96 14.28
C LEU A 14 14.83 -25.21 15.38
N VAL A 15 15.64 -26.25 15.21
CA VAL A 15 16.84 -26.45 16.00
C VAL A 15 17.62 -25.13 15.91
N ASP A 16 17.87 -24.50 17.05
CA ASP A 16 18.51 -23.19 17.21
C ASP A 16 17.77 -21.95 16.68
N LYS A 17 16.50 -22.04 16.28
CA LYS A 17 15.70 -20.91 15.72
C LYS A 17 16.31 -20.29 14.46
N VAL A 18 17.14 -21.02 13.73
CA VAL A 18 17.78 -20.56 12.49
C VAL A 18 17.01 -21.06 11.28
N ALA A 19 16.52 -20.14 10.44
CA ALA A 19 15.97 -20.47 9.12
C ALA A 19 17.04 -20.23 8.04
N TYR A 20 17.27 -21.22 7.17
CA TYR A 20 18.21 -21.08 6.06
C TYR A 20 17.62 -20.28 4.89
N PHE A 21 18.49 -19.84 3.98
CA PHE A 21 18.06 -19.16 2.77
C PHE A 21 17.00 -19.98 2.01
N SER A 22 15.96 -19.31 1.50
CA SER A 22 14.80 -19.93 0.85
C SER A 22 13.91 -20.80 1.75
N TYR A 23 14.05 -20.72 3.07
CA TYR A 23 13.11 -21.38 3.98
C TYR A 23 11.68 -20.83 3.81
N PRO A 24 10.67 -21.69 3.61
CA PRO A 24 9.29 -21.25 3.48
C PRO A 24 8.73 -20.84 4.84
N PHE A 25 8.13 -19.65 4.91
CA PHE A 25 7.42 -19.19 6.10
C PHE A 25 5.96 -18.86 5.76
N THR A 26 5.10 -18.99 6.76
CA THR A 26 3.68 -18.63 6.65
C THR A 26 3.35 -17.56 7.68
N PHE A 27 2.61 -16.55 7.24
CA PHE A 27 2.07 -15.48 8.06
C PHE A 27 0.57 -15.44 7.85
N GLU A 28 -0.17 -15.49 8.95
CA GLU A 28 -1.62 -15.37 8.96
C GLU A 28 -2.01 -14.12 9.75
N ALA A 29 -2.87 -13.30 9.13
CA ALA A 29 -3.49 -12.15 9.77
C ALA A 29 -5.00 -12.21 9.56
N SER A 30 -5.73 -12.17 10.66
CA SER A 30 -7.19 -12.09 10.66
C SER A 30 -7.63 -10.75 11.25
N PHE A 31 -8.56 -10.10 10.55
CA PHE A 31 -9.17 -8.86 11.00
C PHE A 31 -10.66 -9.11 11.27
N LEU A 32 -11.06 -8.94 12.52
CA LEU A 32 -12.46 -8.95 12.94
C LEU A 32 -12.92 -7.50 13.16
N HIS A 33 -13.92 -7.10 12.39
CA HIS A 33 -14.57 -5.80 12.50
C HIS A 33 -15.74 -5.93 13.47
N GLU A 34 -15.52 -5.60 14.74
CA GLU A 34 -16.53 -5.69 15.80
C GLU A 34 -17.35 -4.40 15.95
N ASP A 35 -16.83 -3.26 15.46
CA ASP A 35 -17.41 -1.93 15.64
C ASP A 35 -17.74 -1.28 14.28
N GLU A 36 -19.01 -1.26 13.86
CA GLU A 36 -19.46 -0.59 12.61
C GLU A 36 -19.24 0.93 12.59
N SER A 37 -18.84 1.53 13.71
CA SER A 37 -18.62 2.98 13.85
C SER A 37 -17.22 3.44 13.41
N ALA A 38 -16.28 2.52 13.20
CA ALA A 38 -14.94 2.82 12.69
C ALA A 38 -14.90 2.65 11.17
N GLU A 39 -15.15 3.71 10.40
CA GLU A 39 -15.18 3.68 8.93
C GLU A 39 -13.85 3.26 8.27
N ALA A 40 -12.75 3.20 9.01
CA ALA A 40 -11.43 2.95 8.45
C ALA A 40 -11.05 1.45 8.49
N LEU A 41 -10.90 0.85 7.31
CA LEU A 41 -10.19 -0.43 7.16
C LEU A 41 -8.73 -0.28 7.66
N PRO A 42 -8.15 -1.32 8.27
CA PRO A 42 -6.75 -1.29 8.66
C PRO A 42 -5.85 -1.08 7.43
N GLU A 43 -4.71 -0.44 7.64
CA GLU A 43 -3.69 -0.33 6.60
C GLU A 43 -3.22 -1.71 6.15
N TRP A 44 -2.98 -1.83 4.84
CA TRP A 44 -2.55 -3.09 4.26
C TRP A 44 -1.14 -3.46 4.73
N PRO A 45 -0.84 -4.73 5.06
CA PRO A 45 0.43 -5.13 5.63
C PRO A 45 1.63 -4.85 4.71
N VAL A 46 2.73 -4.50 5.36
CA VAL A 46 4.00 -4.13 4.73
C VAL A 46 5.08 -5.07 5.24
N LEU A 47 5.83 -5.65 4.30
CA LEU A 47 7.04 -6.40 4.59
C LEU A 47 8.20 -5.43 4.73
N TYR A 48 8.85 -5.43 5.89
CA TYR A 48 10.14 -4.77 6.10
C TYR A 48 11.22 -5.84 6.14
N CYS A 49 12.37 -5.58 5.52
CA CYS A 49 13.50 -6.49 5.53
C CYS A 49 14.79 -5.74 5.89
N GLU A 50 15.58 -6.38 6.73
CA GLU A 50 16.94 -6.02 7.06
C GLU A 50 17.85 -7.14 6.59
N VAL A 51 18.82 -6.78 5.76
CA VAL A 51 19.79 -7.70 5.17
C VAL A 51 21.08 -7.56 5.93
N LEU A 52 21.52 -8.67 6.51
CA LEU A 52 22.76 -8.76 7.28
C LEU A 52 23.74 -9.65 6.54
N SER A 53 25.02 -9.26 6.55
CA SER A 53 26.13 -10.16 6.22
C SER A 53 26.80 -10.62 7.52
N LEU A 54 27.43 -11.80 7.49
CA LEU A 54 28.30 -12.27 8.54
C LEU A 54 29.73 -12.20 8.02
N ASP A 55 30.57 -11.39 8.67
CA ASP A 55 31.96 -11.21 8.25
C ASP A 55 32.88 -12.34 8.73
N PHE A 56 34.14 -12.32 8.29
CA PHE A 56 35.15 -13.30 8.70
C PHE A 56 35.39 -13.33 10.22
N TRP A 57 35.12 -12.23 10.92
CA TRP A 57 35.24 -12.10 12.36
C TRP A 57 33.97 -12.51 13.11
N GLN A 58 33.00 -13.16 12.44
CA GLN A 58 31.73 -13.60 13.02
C GLN A 58 30.89 -12.43 13.55
N ARG A 59 31.00 -11.25 12.93
CA ARG A 59 30.18 -10.08 13.25
C ARG A 59 29.11 -9.90 12.20
N TYR A 60 27.92 -9.53 12.64
CA TYR A 60 26.84 -9.14 11.75
C TYR A 60 27.01 -7.69 11.32
N CYS A 61 26.93 -7.45 10.02
CA CYS A 61 27.00 -6.12 9.43
C CYS A 61 25.73 -5.86 8.63
N VAL A 62 25.11 -4.70 8.84
CA VAL A 62 23.93 -4.32 8.06
C VAL A 62 24.35 -3.99 6.63
N GLU A 63 23.86 -4.76 5.67
CA GLU A 63 24.04 -4.53 4.24
C GLU A 63 22.90 -3.72 3.63
N GLY A 64 21.70 -3.77 4.17
CA GLY A 64 20.63 -2.94 3.62
C GLY A 64 19.28 -3.15 4.25
N TYR A 65 18.46 -2.12 4.09
CA TYR A 65 17.07 -2.10 4.48
C TYR A 65 16.19 -1.99 3.25
N GLY A 66 15.03 -2.63 3.31
CA GLY A 66 14.05 -2.61 2.24
C GLY A 66 12.64 -2.74 2.80
N ALA A 67 11.67 -2.30 2.00
CA ALA A 67 10.27 -2.48 2.35
C ALA A 67 9.41 -2.66 1.09
N ALA A 68 8.38 -3.49 1.19
CA ALA A 68 7.39 -3.66 0.15
C ALA A 68 6.01 -3.92 0.73
N VAL A 69 4.98 -3.36 0.10
CA VAL A 69 3.58 -3.64 0.45
C VAL A 69 3.25 -5.05 -0.04
N LEU A 70 2.62 -5.87 0.82
CA LEU A 70 2.25 -7.22 0.42
C LEU A 70 1.20 -7.19 -0.70
N PRO A 71 1.13 -8.20 -1.58
CA PRO A 71 0.13 -8.23 -2.65
C PRO A 71 -1.28 -8.33 -2.07
N ALA A 72 -2.16 -7.41 -2.47
CA ALA A 72 -3.55 -7.37 -2.04
C ALA A 72 -4.50 -8.22 -2.89
N THR A 73 -3.95 -9.02 -3.80
CA THR A 73 -4.71 -9.94 -4.64
C THR A 73 -4.32 -11.37 -4.34
N PRO A 74 -5.28 -12.31 -4.25
CA PRO A 74 -4.96 -13.71 -4.09
C PRO A 74 -4.20 -14.23 -5.33
N GLY A 75 -3.24 -15.12 -5.11
CA GLY A 75 -2.43 -15.72 -6.16
C GLY A 75 -0.94 -15.82 -5.82
N SER A 76 -0.14 -16.17 -6.83
CA SER A 76 1.32 -16.22 -6.72
C SER A 76 1.94 -14.93 -7.24
N HIS A 77 2.85 -14.36 -6.47
CA HIS A 77 3.50 -13.08 -6.74
C HIS A 77 5.00 -13.19 -6.54
N THR A 78 5.77 -12.48 -7.35
CA THR A 78 7.21 -12.28 -7.13
C THR A 78 7.43 -10.81 -6.84
N LEU A 79 7.95 -10.50 -5.66
CA LEU A 79 8.28 -9.15 -5.23
C LEU A 79 9.80 -9.00 -5.15
N THR A 80 10.35 -8.02 -5.86
CA THR A 80 11.77 -7.65 -5.74
C THR A 80 11.85 -6.34 -4.97
N VAL A 81 12.51 -6.38 -3.81
CA VAL A 81 12.68 -5.25 -2.90
C VAL A 81 14.08 -4.72 -3.07
N SER A 82 14.23 -3.53 -3.64
CA SER A 82 15.52 -2.84 -3.67
C SER A 82 15.93 -2.44 -2.25
N THR A 83 17.19 -2.67 -1.90
CA THR A 83 17.72 -2.37 -0.57
C THR A 83 18.72 -1.23 -0.61
N TRP A 84 18.77 -0.48 0.49
CA TRP A 84 19.72 0.60 0.69
C TRP A 84 20.15 0.66 2.16
N ARG A 85 21.32 1.23 2.43
CA ARG A 85 21.81 1.47 3.80
C ARG A 85 22.24 2.91 3.98
N PRO A 86 22.15 3.46 5.21
CA PRO A 86 22.77 4.76 5.51
C PRO A 86 24.30 4.64 5.43
N VAL A 87 24.95 5.71 4.99
CA VAL A 87 26.41 5.77 4.84
C VAL A 87 26.98 7.06 5.40
N GLU A 88 28.13 6.94 6.06
CA GLU A 88 28.99 8.08 6.39
C GLU A 88 29.92 8.36 5.20
N LEU A 89 30.30 9.62 5.01
CA LEU A 89 31.26 9.95 3.96
C LEU A 89 32.70 9.74 4.42
N GLY A 90 33.53 9.31 3.47
CA GLY A 90 34.97 9.40 3.55
C GLY A 90 35.64 8.05 3.81
N THR A 91 36.89 7.94 3.36
CA THR A 91 37.65 6.68 3.40
C THR A 91 37.77 6.08 4.80
N VAL A 92 37.82 6.93 5.83
CA VAL A 92 37.90 6.47 7.23
C VAL A 92 36.64 5.73 7.64
N ALA A 93 35.45 6.17 7.21
CA ALA A 93 34.20 5.49 7.51
C ALA A 93 34.14 4.11 6.84
N GLU A 94 34.54 4.02 5.57
CA GLU A 94 34.61 2.75 4.85
C GLU A 94 35.61 1.77 5.49
N LEU A 95 36.78 2.26 5.90
CA LEU A 95 37.76 1.44 6.61
C LEU A 95 37.23 0.97 7.98
N ARG A 96 36.51 1.83 8.72
CA ARG A 96 35.87 1.44 9.99
C ARG A 96 34.80 0.38 9.77
N ARG A 97 33.95 0.52 8.75
CA ARG A 97 32.99 -0.53 8.40
C ARG A 97 33.70 -1.84 8.07
N PHE A 98 34.71 -1.80 7.20
CA PHE A 98 35.40 -3.00 6.74
C PHE A 98 36.15 -3.72 7.87
N PHE A 99 36.94 -3.00 8.67
CA PHE A 99 37.80 -3.60 9.69
C PHE A 99 37.11 -3.76 11.04
N LEU A 100 36.31 -2.77 11.46
CA LEU A 100 35.69 -2.75 12.79
C LEU A 100 34.24 -3.25 12.78
N GLY A 101 33.61 -3.39 11.60
CA GLY A 101 32.20 -3.75 11.49
C GLY A 101 31.25 -2.61 11.86
N GLY A 102 31.74 -1.37 11.97
CA GLY A 102 30.91 -0.22 12.35
C GLY A 102 30.10 0.28 11.16
N SER A 103 28.77 0.17 11.22
CA SER A 103 27.85 0.79 10.27
C SER A 103 26.82 1.66 10.93
N LEU A 104 26.33 2.66 10.21
CA LEU A 104 25.11 3.36 10.61
C LEU A 104 23.93 2.40 10.51
N GLU A 105 23.06 2.44 11.52
CA GLU A 105 21.87 1.61 11.60
C GLU A 105 20.64 2.49 11.76
N LEU A 106 19.49 1.97 11.32
CA LEU A 106 18.22 2.63 11.57
C LEU A 106 17.75 2.25 12.98
N GLU A 107 17.31 3.25 13.74
CA GLU A 107 16.68 3.01 15.04
C GLU A 107 15.36 2.23 14.90
N ASP A 108 14.63 2.46 13.80
CA ASP A 108 13.39 1.76 13.46
C ASP A 108 13.36 1.41 11.96
N LEU A 109 13.05 0.15 11.65
CA LEU A 109 12.85 -0.34 10.28
C LEU A 109 11.74 0.41 9.54
N SER A 110 10.78 1.00 10.26
CA SER A 110 9.71 1.81 9.66
C SER A 110 10.24 3.04 8.90
N TYR A 111 11.44 3.52 9.23
CA TYR A 111 12.09 4.69 8.59
C TYR A 111 12.48 4.44 7.14
N VAL A 112 12.50 3.18 6.71
CA VAL A 112 12.62 2.81 5.29
C VAL A 112 11.46 3.39 4.47
N ARG A 113 10.30 3.56 5.10
CA ARG A 113 9.11 4.21 4.54
C ARG A 113 8.77 5.45 5.36
N ILE A 114 7.55 5.95 5.18
CA ILE A 114 6.98 6.95 6.07
C ILE A 114 6.42 6.16 7.27
N PRO A 115 6.90 6.41 8.49
CA PRO A 115 6.39 5.74 9.68
C PRO A 115 4.92 6.06 9.90
N GLY A 116 4.12 5.09 10.35
CA GLY A 116 2.71 5.33 10.68
C GLY A 116 2.50 6.32 11.84
N THR A 117 3.53 6.54 12.66
CA THR A 117 3.53 7.54 13.74
C THR A 117 3.71 8.97 13.23
N PHE A 118 4.11 9.16 11.97
CA PHE A 118 4.35 10.47 11.41
C PHE A 118 3.03 11.19 11.09
N LYS A 119 2.77 12.30 11.78
CA LYS A 119 1.53 13.11 11.64
C LYS A 119 1.72 14.43 10.87
N GLY A 120 2.92 14.67 10.34
CA GLY A 120 3.24 15.90 9.62
C GLY A 120 2.85 15.84 8.14
N GLU A 121 2.80 16.99 7.49
CA GLU A 121 2.57 17.08 6.03
C GLU A 121 3.81 16.66 5.23
N ARG A 122 5.01 16.95 5.75
CA ARG A 122 6.28 16.72 5.06
C ARG A 122 7.34 16.11 5.97
N LEU A 123 7.73 14.88 5.66
CA LEU A 123 8.87 14.22 6.30
C LEU A 123 10.17 14.66 5.63
N SER A 124 11.03 15.37 6.37
CA SER A 124 12.35 15.75 5.87
C SER A 124 13.36 14.63 6.13
N ARG A 125 14.04 14.18 5.08
CA ARG A 125 15.22 13.28 5.16
C ARG A 125 16.53 14.02 4.84
N PHE A 126 16.54 15.35 5.02
CA PHE A 126 17.71 16.16 4.72
C PHE A 126 18.92 15.73 5.57
N GLY A 127 20.09 15.63 4.95
CA GLY A 127 21.32 15.19 5.60
C GLY A 127 21.50 13.67 5.63
N LEU A 128 20.45 12.88 5.39
CA LEU A 128 20.56 11.42 5.28
C LEU A 128 21.24 11.05 3.96
N ARG A 129 22.38 10.39 4.05
CA ARG A 129 23.11 9.83 2.90
C ARG A 129 22.92 8.33 2.89
N THR A 130 22.66 7.78 1.71
CA THR A 130 22.37 6.36 1.53
C THR A 130 23.11 5.83 0.32
N GLU A 131 23.37 4.53 0.34
CA GLU A 131 23.93 3.77 -0.77
C GLU A 131 23.00 2.59 -1.08
N THR A 132 22.80 2.30 -2.36
CA THR A 132 22.03 1.13 -2.82
C THR A 132 22.89 -0.12 -2.76
N THR A 133 22.41 -1.18 -2.13
CA THR A 133 23.23 -2.38 -1.84
C THR A 133 22.76 -3.66 -2.50
N GLY A 134 21.66 -3.60 -3.23
CA GLY A 134 21.16 -4.71 -4.02
C GLY A 134 19.64 -4.84 -3.96
N SER A 135 19.17 -6.08 -4.05
CA SER A 135 17.75 -6.38 -3.93
C SER A 135 17.51 -7.77 -3.35
N VAL A 136 16.38 -7.92 -2.65
CA VAL A 136 15.90 -9.20 -2.12
C VAL A 136 14.62 -9.58 -2.87
N THR A 137 14.56 -10.81 -3.37
CA THR A 137 13.38 -11.30 -4.09
C THR A 137 12.59 -12.27 -3.23
N PHE A 138 11.31 -11.98 -3.02
CA PHE A 138 10.36 -12.81 -2.31
C PHE A 138 9.37 -13.44 -3.30
N ARG A 139 9.21 -14.75 -3.20
CA ARG A 139 8.10 -15.46 -3.86
C ARG A 139 6.99 -15.68 -2.84
N LEU A 140 5.85 -15.06 -3.06
CA LEU A 140 4.71 -15.08 -2.15
C LEU A 140 3.54 -15.82 -2.78
N HIS A 141 2.86 -16.61 -1.96
CA HIS A 141 1.59 -17.23 -2.29
C HIS A 141 0.54 -16.63 -1.35
N CYS A 142 -0.27 -15.72 -1.87
CA CYS A 142 -1.23 -14.96 -1.09
C CYS A 142 -2.61 -15.62 -1.17
N LEU A 143 -3.15 -15.98 -0.01
CA LEU A 143 -4.53 -16.40 0.17
C LEU A 143 -5.26 -15.30 0.94
N GLN A 144 -6.44 -14.92 0.46
CA GLN A 144 -7.23 -13.88 1.09
C GLN A 144 -8.69 -14.31 1.18
N GLN A 145 -9.24 -14.21 2.40
CA GLN A 145 -10.64 -14.47 2.68
C GLN A 145 -11.25 -13.24 3.35
N SER A 146 -11.97 -12.43 2.59
CA SER A 146 -12.69 -11.25 3.12
C SER A 146 -13.82 -10.86 2.18
N ARG A 147 -15.06 -10.75 2.70
CA ARG A 147 -16.21 -10.28 1.91
C ARG A 147 -16.04 -8.83 1.44
N ALA A 148 -15.61 -7.94 2.34
CA ALA A 148 -15.35 -6.53 2.03
C ALA A 148 -14.28 -6.34 0.94
N PHE A 149 -13.25 -7.20 0.91
CA PHE A 149 -12.17 -7.09 -0.07
C PHE A 149 -12.50 -7.77 -1.41
N MET A 150 -13.36 -8.80 -1.42
CA MET A 150 -13.91 -9.36 -2.65
C MET A 150 -14.76 -8.33 -3.42
N GLU A 151 -15.56 -7.54 -2.71
CA GLU A 151 -16.40 -6.50 -3.32
C GLU A 151 -15.55 -5.37 -3.94
N SER A 152 -14.50 -4.90 -3.26
CA SER A 152 -13.60 -3.87 -3.81
C SER A 152 -12.80 -4.34 -5.02
N SER A 153 -12.35 -5.60 -5.06
CA SER A 153 -11.64 -6.17 -6.21
C SER A 153 -12.55 -6.41 -7.41
N SER A 154 -13.80 -6.82 -7.19
CA SER A 154 -14.82 -6.93 -8.26
C SER A 154 -15.22 -5.55 -8.81
N LEU A 155 -15.36 -4.54 -7.94
CA LEU A 155 -15.53 -3.13 -8.34
C LEU A 155 -14.34 -2.63 -9.16
N ARG A 156 -13.10 -2.87 -8.71
CA ARG A 156 -11.89 -2.49 -9.48
C ARG A 156 -11.80 -3.21 -10.81
N ARG A 157 -12.14 -4.51 -10.87
CA ARG A 157 -12.13 -5.30 -12.12
C ARG A 157 -13.23 -4.83 -13.07
N ARG A 158 -14.42 -4.50 -12.55
CA ARG A 158 -15.53 -3.88 -13.30
C ARG A 158 -15.14 -2.48 -13.81
N MET A 159 -14.55 -1.64 -12.95
CA MET A 159 -14.08 -0.31 -13.32
C MET A 159 -12.96 -0.37 -14.36
N ARG A 160 -11.99 -1.31 -14.24
CA ARG A 160 -10.97 -1.55 -15.27
C ARG A 160 -11.59 -2.00 -16.58
N SER A 161 -12.58 -2.90 -16.57
CA SER A 161 -13.27 -3.31 -17.81
C SER A 161 -14.07 -2.18 -18.47
N VAL A 162 -14.59 -1.25 -17.66
CA VAL A 162 -15.27 -0.05 -18.14
C VAL A 162 -14.25 0.94 -18.70
N LEU A 163 -13.10 1.10 -18.03
CA LEU A 163 -12.00 1.95 -18.48
C LEU A 163 -11.37 1.42 -19.78
N ASP A 164 -11.10 0.11 -19.90
CA ASP A 164 -10.63 -0.54 -21.14
C ASP A 164 -11.59 -0.32 -22.31
N ARG A 165 -12.90 -0.36 -22.05
CA ARG A 165 -13.93 -0.03 -23.04
C ARG A 165 -13.96 1.45 -23.41
N LEU A 166 -13.47 2.33 -22.54
CA LEU A 166 -13.37 3.78 -22.74
C LEU A 166 -12.01 4.19 -23.35
N GLU A 167 -10.94 3.44 -23.10
CA GLU A 167 -9.57 3.69 -23.59
C GLU A 167 -9.42 3.50 -25.11
N GLY A 168 -10.41 2.89 -25.77
CA GLY A 168 -10.55 2.92 -27.23
C GLY A 168 -10.85 4.30 -27.83
N PHE A 169 -11.08 5.33 -27.01
CA PHE A 169 -11.31 6.70 -27.45
C PHE A 169 -10.20 7.63 -26.91
N SER A 170 -9.26 7.97 -27.78
CA SER A 170 -8.17 8.93 -27.54
C SER A 170 -8.66 10.20 -26.82
N GLN A 171 -7.85 10.68 -25.86
CA GLN A 171 -8.18 11.66 -24.81
C GLN A 171 -8.75 13.03 -25.21
N GLN A 172 -8.97 13.33 -26.49
CA GLN A 172 -9.65 14.56 -26.93
C GLN A 172 -11.19 14.41 -27.01
N SER A 173 -11.70 13.17 -27.08
CA SER A 173 -13.12 12.85 -27.23
C SER A 173 -13.88 12.84 -25.88
N SER A 174 -13.20 12.54 -24.77
CA SER A 174 -13.83 12.31 -23.47
C SER A 174 -14.50 13.57 -22.89
N VAL A 175 -13.83 14.72 -22.93
CA VAL A 175 -14.39 15.97 -22.40
C VAL A 175 -15.59 16.43 -23.24
N HIS A 176 -15.52 16.32 -24.57
CA HIS A 176 -16.62 16.71 -25.46
C HIS A 176 -17.86 15.83 -25.23
N ASN A 177 -17.68 14.51 -25.11
CA ASN A 177 -18.78 13.58 -24.90
C ASN A 177 -19.44 13.75 -23.53
N VAL A 178 -18.67 14.01 -22.48
CA VAL A 178 -19.22 14.30 -21.15
C VAL A 178 -20.04 15.60 -21.18
N LEU A 179 -19.55 16.64 -21.86
CA LEU A 179 -20.25 17.91 -22.00
C LEU A 179 -21.53 17.78 -22.85
N GLU A 180 -21.49 16.97 -23.91
CA GLU A 180 -22.65 16.69 -24.76
C GLU A 180 -23.70 15.87 -24.00
N ALA A 181 -23.28 14.84 -23.27
CA ALA A 181 -24.17 14.03 -22.42
C ALA A 181 -24.83 14.88 -21.34
N PHE A 182 -24.10 15.79 -20.70
CA PHE A 182 -24.64 16.72 -19.72
C PHE A 182 -25.66 17.68 -20.33
N ARG A 183 -25.37 18.25 -21.51
CA ARG A 183 -26.30 19.12 -22.24
C ARG A 183 -27.56 18.38 -22.68
N ARG A 184 -27.43 17.13 -23.11
CA ARG A 184 -28.56 16.27 -23.52
C ARG A 184 -29.44 15.88 -22.34
N ALA A 185 -28.84 15.55 -21.20
CA ALA A 185 -29.56 15.30 -19.96
C ALA A 185 -30.32 16.56 -19.49
N ARG A 186 -29.66 17.73 -19.52
CA ARG A 186 -30.29 19.01 -19.15
C ARG A 186 -31.47 19.37 -20.05
N ARG A 187 -31.38 19.12 -21.36
CA ARG A 187 -32.49 19.35 -22.29
C ARG A 187 -33.69 18.46 -21.96
N ARG A 188 -33.46 17.17 -21.71
CA ARG A 188 -34.51 16.23 -21.30
C ARG A 188 -35.17 16.63 -19.98
N MET A 189 -34.40 17.12 -19.01
CA MET A 189 -34.97 17.64 -17.76
C MET A 189 -35.83 18.89 -17.99
N GLN A 190 -35.45 19.78 -18.91
CA GLN A 190 -36.23 20.97 -19.24
C GLN A 190 -37.52 20.62 -20.00
N GLU A 191 -37.45 19.68 -20.93
CA GLU A 191 -38.62 19.15 -21.65
C GLU A 191 -39.58 18.43 -20.70
N ALA A 192 -39.06 17.59 -19.80
CA ALA A 192 -39.85 16.93 -18.77
C ALA A 192 -40.50 17.95 -17.81
N ARG A 193 -39.78 19.01 -17.46
CA ARG A 193 -40.28 20.13 -16.63
C ARG A 193 -41.35 20.96 -17.35
N GLY A 194 -41.29 21.06 -18.68
CA GLY A 194 -42.35 21.68 -19.49
C GLY A 194 -43.59 20.80 -19.68
N SER A 195 -43.42 19.46 -19.62
CA SER A 195 -44.52 18.49 -19.70
C SER A 195 -45.24 18.23 -18.36
N LEU A 196 -44.78 18.86 -17.27
CA LEU A 196 -45.41 18.76 -15.96
C LEU A 196 -46.64 19.69 -15.90
N PRO A 197 -47.81 19.21 -15.44
CA PRO A 197 -48.99 20.05 -15.26
C PRO A 197 -48.70 21.24 -14.32
N GLN A 198 -49.21 22.43 -14.66
CA GLN A 198 -48.94 23.68 -13.91
C GLN A 198 -49.42 23.65 -12.45
N ASP A 199 -50.22 22.64 -12.05
CA ASP A 199 -50.76 22.50 -10.70
C ASP A 199 -49.71 22.14 -9.62
N LEU A 200 -48.49 21.75 -10.01
CA LEU A 200 -47.39 21.46 -9.08
C LEU A 200 -46.25 22.51 -9.09
N VAL A 201 -46.36 23.56 -9.92
CA VAL A 201 -45.26 24.52 -10.14
C VAL A 201 -45.49 25.87 -9.45
N SER A 202 -46.66 26.12 -8.88
CA SER A 202 -46.92 27.33 -8.10
C SER A 202 -46.51 27.15 -6.63
N PRO A 203 -45.54 27.92 -6.10
CA PRO A 203 -45.38 28.01 -4.65
C PRO A 203 -46.52 28.88 -4.12
N SER A 204 -47.53 28.25 -3.51
CA SER A 204 -48.58 28.96 -2.77
C SER A 204 -47.99 29.60 -1.50
N GLY A 205 -47.45 30.80 -1.62
CA GLY A 205 -47.58 31.83 -0.58
C GLY A 205 -48.66 32.82 -1.04
N THR A 206 -49.54 33.43 -0.23
CA THR A 206 -49.56 33.69 1.22
C THR A 206 -50.98 34.21 1.60
N VAL A 207 -51.26 34.36 2.92
CA VAL A 207 -52.29 35.19 3.64
C VAL A 207 -53.74 34.62 3.66
N VAL A 208 -54.56 34.59 4.73
CA VAL A 208 -54.87 35.45 5.91
C VAL A 208 -55.51 34.54 7.00
N SER A 209 -55.21 34.67 8.29
CA SER A 209 -55.82 35.59 9.29
C SER A 209 -54.92 35.85 10.49
#